data_AF-A0A430B545-F1
#
_entry.id   AF-A0A430B545-F1
#
_cell.length_a   1.000
_cell.length_b   1.000
_cell.length_c   1.000
_cell.angle_alpha   90.00
_cell.angle_beta   90.00
_cell.angle_gamma   90.00
#
_symmetry.space_group_name_H-M   'P 1'
#
loop_
_entity.id
_entity.type
_entity.pdbx_description
1 polymer ?
#
loop_
_entity_poly.entity_id
_entity_poly.type
_entity_poly.pdbx_seq_one_letter_code
_entity_poly.pdbx_strand_id
1 'polypeptide(L)'
;MENDYIMRQIKLAGEGIGMVLKKKVSSETLGEIQKENGEFVSRMDLILEYLAKGKFDESFVLVNSLKYKMSVLDFQNVSCWFIKQLKHVQDHYSEKLTNEIIDHYQILLNDLL
;
A
#
# COMPACT_ATOMS: atom_id res chain seq x y z
N MET A 1 6.39 -3.61 19.68
CA MET A 1 7.77 -4.06 19.39
C MET A 1 7.89 -4.67 17.99
N GLU A 2 7.27 -5.81 17.70
CA GLU A 2 7.38 -6.43 16.35
C GLU A 2 6.71 -5.60 15.24
N ASN A 3 5.48 -5.12 15.48
CA ASN A 3 4.77 -4.22 14.55
C ASN A 3 5.52 -2.90 14.30
N ASP A 4 6.20 -2.36 15.32
CA ASP A 4 6.97 -1.11 15.17
C ASP A 4 8.23 -1.33 14.34
N TYR A 5 8.84 -2.52 14.45
CA TYR A 5 9.97 -2.93 13.63
C TYR A 5 9.56 -3.12 12.17
N ILE A 6 8.47 -3.84 11.91
CA ILE A 6 7.93 -4.03 10.56
C ILE A 6 7.52 -2.68 9.95
N MET A 7 6.81 -1.84 10.71
CA MET A 7 6.45 -0.48 10.28
C MET A 7 7.70 0.34 9.94
N ARG A 8 8.76 0.24 10.74
CA ARG A 8 10.02 0.93 10.46
C ARG A 8 10.69 0.39 9.20
N GLN A 9 10.68 -0.92 8.96
CA GLN A 9 11.22 -1.52 7.74
C GLN A 9 10.43 -1.10 6.50
N ILE A 10 9.10 -1.10 6.58
CA ILE A 10 8.21 -0.61 5.53
C ILE A 10 8.46 0.88 5.25
N LYS A 11 8.56 1.70 6.30
CA LYS A 11 8.86 3.14 6.15
C LYS A 11 10.25 3.35 5.54
N LEU A 12 11.26 2.62 5.99
CA LEU A 12 12.62 2.69 5.47
C LEU A 12 12.71 2.18 4.03
N ALA A 13 11.97 1.15 3.65
CA ALA A 13 11.87 0.69 2.26
C ALA A 13 11.14 1.74 1.39
N GLY A 14 10.12 2.37 1.95
CA GLY A 14 9.46 3.56 1.40
C GLY A 14 10.35 4.81 1.33
N GLU A 15 11.46 4.86 2.06
CA GLU A 15 12.42 5.97 2.07
C GLU A 15 13.65 5.70 1.18
N GLY A 16 14.21 4.48 1.21
CA GLY A 16 15.47 4.10 0.54
C GLY A 16 15.32 3.65 -0.92
N ILE A 17 14.23 2.96 -1.27
CA ILE A 17 13.86 2.62 -2.66
C ILE A 17 12.79 3.61 -3.17
N GLY A 18 12.08 4.24 -2.24
CA GLY A 18 11.01 5.18 -2.52
C GLY A 18 11.45 6.58 -2.92
N MET A 19 12.71 7.04 -2.82
CA MET A 19 13.03 8.43 -3.18
C MET A 19 12.67 8.80 -4.65
N VAL A 20 12.69 7.82 -5.57
CA VAL A 20 12.29 8.00 -6.99
C VAL A 20 10.77 7.82 -7.20
N LEU A 21 10.10 6.97 -6.41
CA LEU A 21 8.65 6.68 -6.52
C LEU A 21 7.78 7.56 -5.62
N LYS A 22 8.25 7.99 -4.46
CA LYS A 22 7.64 8.97 -3.52
C LYS A 22 7.51 10.35 -4.16
N LYS A 23 8.35 10.64 -5.17
CA LYS A 23 8.19 11.79 -6.07
C LYS A 23 6.98 11.66 -7.02
N LYS A 24 6.53 10.43 -7.29
CA LYS A 24 5.35 10.11 -8.13
C LYS A 24 4.09 9.74 -7.31
N VAL A 25 4.26 9.16 -6.12
CA VAL A 25 3.18 8.78 -5.19
C VAL A 25 3.51 9.43 -3.86
N SER A 26 3.01 10.63 -3.62
CA SER A 26 3.17 11.33 -2.35
C SER A 26 1.94 11.08 -1.45
N SER A 27 2.07 11.38 -0.15
CA SER A 27 0.91 11.38 0.76
C SER A 27 -0.19 12.32 0.29
N GLU A 28 0.17 13.43 -0.37
CA GLU A 28 -0.81 14.34 -0.99
C GLU A 28 -1.54 13.66 -2.16
N THR A 29 -0.85 12.83 -2.95
CA THR A 29 -1.44 12.10 -4.08
C THR A 29 -2.52 11.10 -3.66
N LEU A 30 -2.33 10.42 -2.52
CA LEU A 30 -3.28 9.41 -2.02
C LEU A 30 -4.44 10.03 -1.21
N GLY A 31 -4.22 11.25 -0.72
CA GLY A 31 -5.16 12.03 0.06
C GLY A 31 -5.46 11.41 1.43
N GLU A 32 -6.47 11.97 2.08
CA GLU A 32 -6.91 11.55 3.41
C GLU A 32 -8.19 10.71 3.33
N ILE A 33 -8.46 9.96 4.39
CA ILE A 33 -9.73 9.27 4.61
C ILE A 33 -10.25 9.64 5.99
N GLN A 34 -11.55 9.92 6.06
CA GLN A 34 -12.23 10.16 7.33
C GLN A 34 -12.56 8.82 7.98
N LYS A 35 -12.11 8.63 9.22
CA LYS A 35 -12.48 7.51 10.09
C LYS A 35 -13.88 7.72 10.66
N GLU A 36 -14.45 6.65 11.23
CA GLU A 36 -15.76 6.66 11.89
C GLU A 36 -15.85 7.67 13.05
N ASN A 37 -14.73 7.94 13.73
CA ASN A 37 -14.63 8.94 14.79
C ASN A 37 -14.53 10.39 14.27
N GLY A 38 -14.62 10.61 12.96
CA GLY A 38 -14.53 11.92 12.30
C GLY A 38 -13.10 12.40 12.04
N GLU A 39 -12.08 11.68 12.49
CA GLU A 39 -10.66 12.01 12.29
C GLU A 39 -10.21 11.73 10.85
N PHE A 40 -9.43 12.64 10.27
CA PHE A 40 -8.80 12.42 8.97
C PHE A 40 -7.43 11.79 9.16
N VAL A 41 -7.15 10.74 8.39
CA VAL A 41 -5.82 10.12 8.36
C VAL A 41 -5.31 10.01 6.93
N SER A 42 -3.98 10.10 6.77
CA SER A 42 -3.33 9.83 5.50
C SER A 42 -3.67 8.40 5.05
N ARG A 43 -4.20 8.27 3.83
CA ARG A 43 -4.48 6.95 3.25
C ARG A 43 -3.20 6.15 3.07
N MET A 44 -2.08 6.82 2.79
CA MET A 44 -0.77 6.19 2.69
C MET A 44 -0.38 5.55 4.03
N ASP A 45 -0.44 6.32 5.12
CA ASP A 45 -0.07 5.83 6.44
C ASP A 45 -0.99 4.68 6.88
N LEU A 46 -2.28 4.76 6.56
CA LEU A 46 -3.24 3.71 6.86
C LEU A 46 -2.96 2.41 6.07
N ILE A 47 -2.60 2.52 4.78
CA ILE A 47 -2.18 1.37 3.97
C ILE A 47 -0.96 0.72 4.61
N LEU A 48 0.07 1.50 4.95
CA LEU A 48 1.29 0.97 5.55
C LEU A 48 1.03 0.35 6.93
N GLU A 49 0.13 0.93 7.72
CA GLU A 49 -0.30 0.37 9.01
C GLU A 49 -1.00 -0.98 8.83
N TYR A 50 -1.87 -1.11 7.84
CA TYR A 50 -2.55 -2.36 7.54
C TYR A 50 -1.57 -3.43 7.06
N LEU A 51 -0.63 -3.08 6.18
CA LEU A 51 0.45 -3.99 5.77
C LEU A 51 1.29 -4.45 6.96
N ALA A 52 1.67 -3.52 7.86
CA ALA A 52 2.42 -3.85 9.05
C ALA A 52 1.68 -4.79 10.01
N LYS A 53 0.34 -4.78 9.99
CA LYS A 53 -0.54 -5.64 10.81
C LYS A 53 -1.00 -6.91 10.09
N GLY A 54 -0.51 -7.18 8.87
CA GLY A 54 -0.92 -8.34 8.07
C GLY A 54 -2.36 -8.25 7.53
N LYS A 55 -2.92 -7.05 7.46
CA LYS A 55 -4.28 -6.74 6.95
C LYS A 55 -4.24 -6.43 5.45
N PHE A 56 -3.90 -7.45 4.65
CA PHE A 56 -3.61 -7.26 3.23
C PHE A 56 -4.85 -6.88 2.41
N ASP A 57 -5.99 -7.54 2.67
CA ASP A 57 -7.23 -7.25 1.97
C ASP A 57 -7.73 -5.82 2.24
N GLU A 58 -7.68 -5.37 3.50
CA GLU A 58 -8.09 -4.01 3.84
C GLU A 58 -7.15 -2.98 3.18
N SER A 59 -5.85 -3.26 3.13
CA SER A 59 -4.89 -2.40 2.43
C SER A 59 -5.14 -2.36 0.91
N PHE A 60 -5.52 -3.50 0.31
CA PHE A 60 -5.89 -3.60 -1.09
C PHE A 60 -7.16 -2.80 -1.41
N VAL A 61 -8.18 -2.88 -0.56
CA VAL A 61 -9.44 -2.11 -0.74
C VAL A 61 -9.15 -0.60 -0.74
N LEU A 62 -8.27 -0.12 0.14
CA LEU A 62 -7.86 1.28 0.17
C LEU A 62 -7.18 1.69 -1.16
N VAL A 63 -6.31 0.84 -1.71
CA VAL A 63 -5.67 1.09 -2.99
C VAL A 63 -6.67 1.06 -4.14
N ASN A 64 -7.48 0.01 -4.24
CA ASN A 64 -8.51 -0.16 -5.27
C ASN A 64 -9.47 1.06 -5.33
N SER A 65 -9.84 1.62 -4.18
CA SER A 65 -10.71 2.80 -4.10
C SER A 65 -10.16 4.05 -4.81
N LEU A 66 -8.84 4.09 -5.05
CA LEU A 66 -8.18 5.21 -5.73
C LEU A 66 -8.40 5.23 -7.24
N LYS A 67 -8.77 4.10 -7.85
CA LYS A 67 -9.05 4.01 -9.29
C LYS A 67 -9.99 5.12 -9.76
N TYR A 68 -11.02 5.41 -8.97
CA TYR A 68 -12.04 6.42 -9.31
C TYR A 68 -11.65 7.85 -8.95
N LYS A 69 -10.46 8.07 -8.38
CA LYS A 69 -10.01 9.36 -7.82
C LYS A 69 -8.75 9.92 -8.48
N MET A 70 -8.10 9.18 -9.37
CA MET A 70 -6.87 9.61 -10.03
C MET A 70 -6.82 9.13 -11.49
N SER A 71 -5.83 9.62 -12.24
CA SER A 71 -5.63 9.19 -13.62
C SER A 71 -5.19 7.71 -13.68
N VAL A 72 -5.39 7.06 -14.84
CA VAL A 72 -4.92 5.69 -15.08
C VAL A 72 -3.41 5.58 -14.82
N LEU A 73 -2.62 6.57 -15.25
CA LEU A 73 -1.17 6.60 -15.05
C LEU A 73 -0.81 6.68 -13.56
N ASP A 74 -1.50 7.53 -12.79
CA ASP A 74 -1.27 7.65 -11.35
C ASP A 74 -1.68 6.36 -10.63
N PHE A 75 -2.81 5.79 -11.02
CA PHE A 75 -3.29 4.54 -10.44
C PHE A 75 -2.35 3.36 -10.75
N GLN A 76 -1.76 3.31 -11.95
CA GLN A 76 -0.72 2.34 -12.29
C GLN A 76 0.53 2.52 -11.41
N ASN A 77 0.96 3.76 -11.18
CA ASN A 77 2.11 4.05 -10.31
C ASN A 77 1.83 3.63 -8.85
N VAL A 78 0.63 3.89 -8.34
CA VAL A 78 0.20 3.47 -6.99
C VAL A 78 0.10 1.96 -6.90
N SER A 79 -0.46 1.29 -7.91
CA SER A 79 -0.57 -0.18 -7.95
C SER A 79 0.81 -0.84 -7.95
N CYS A 80 1.73 -0.34 -8.76
CA CYS A 80 3.13 -0.80 -8.76
C CYS A 80 3.81 -0.59 -7.40
N TRP A 81 3.57 0.55 -6.76
CA TRP A 81 4.09 0.83 -5.43
C TRP A 81 3.54 -0.15 -4.39
N PHE A 82 2.23 -0.40 -4.38
CA PHE A 82 1.57 -1.30 -3.45
C PHE A 82 2.08 -2.74 -3.56
N ILE A 83 2.20 -3.29 -4.77
CA ILE A 83 2.74 -4.64 -5.00
C ILE A 83 4.19 -4.75 -4.48
N LYS A 84 5.01 -3.71 -4.62
CA LYS A 84 6.36 -3.71 -4.04
C LYS A 84 6.34 -3.73 -2.52
N GLN A 85 5.41 -3.03 -1.87
CA GLN A 85 5.26 -3.10 -0.42
C GLN A 85 4.85 -4.49 0.04
N LEU A 86 3.92 -5.15 -0.67
CA LEU A 86 3.53 -6.53 -0.38
C LEU A 86 4.72 -7.49 -0.44
N LYS A 87 5.54 -7.40 -1.50
CA LYS A 87 6.77 -8.22 -1.63
C LYS A 87 7.78 -7.96 -0.50
N HIS A 88 7.83 -6.74 0.03
CA HIS A 88 8.74 -6.41 1.13
C HIS A 88 8.29 -7.00 2.47
N VAL A 89 6.99 -7.00 2.75
CA VAL A 89 6.44 -7.56 3.99
C VAL A 89 6.24 -9.08 3.92
N GLN A 90 6.35 -9.65 2.72
CA GLN A 90 6.18 -11.07 2.46
C GLN A 90 7.05 -11.95 3.34
N ASP A 91 8.32 -11.58 3.54
CA ASP A 91 9.26 -12.37 4.35
C ASP A 91 8.79 -12.53 5.81
N HIS A 92 8.04 -11.54 6.31
CA HIS A 92 7.48 -11.55 7.67
C HIS A 92 6.11 -12.25 7.77
N TYR A 93 5.43 -12.43 6.64
CA TYR A 93 4.07 -12.94 6.57
C TYR A 93 3.93 -14.06 5.54
N SER A 94 4.98 -14.84 5.33
CA SER A 94 5.08 -15.82 4.23
C SER A 94 3.97 -16.88 4.23
N GLU A 95 3.39 -17.19 5.40
CA GLU A 95 2.24 -18.08 5.54
C GLU A 95 0.91 -17.45 5.11
N LYS A 96 0.79 -16.11 5.17
CA LYS A 96 -0.43 -15.35 4.88
C LYS A 96 -0.38 -14.59 3.56
N LEU A 97 0.83 -14.32 3.06
CA LEU A 97 1.08 -13.57 1.85
C LEU A 97 1.99 -14.39 0.94
N THR A 98 1.40 -15.27 0.16
CA THR A 98 2.12 -16.09 -0.82
C THR A 98 2.32 -15.33 -2.13
N ASN A 99 3.21 -15.82 -2.99
CA ASN A 99 3.36 -15.24 -4.34
C ASN A 99 2.05 -15.28 -5.12
N GLU A 100 1.27 -16.35 -4.97
CA GLU A 100 -0.04 -16.51 -5.61
C GLU A 100 -1.02 -15.40 -5.18
N ILE A 101 -1.00 -15.03 -3.89
CA ILE A 101 -1.85 -13.94 -3.37
C ILE A 101 -1.38 -12.59 -3.92
N ILE A 102 -0.06 -12.33 -3.94
CA ILE A 102 0.49 -11.09 -4.49
C ILE A 102 0.16 -10.98 -5.99
N ASP A 103 0.32 -12.06 -6.74
CA ASP A 103 0.00 -12.12 -8.17
C ASP A 103 -1.50 -11.92 -8.41
N HIS A 104 -2.36 -12.49 -7.55
CA HIS A 104 -3.79 -12.26 -7.59
C HIS A 104 -4.13 -10.77 -7.42
N TYR A 105 -3.58 -10.09 -6.41
CA TYR A 105 -3.78 -8.65 -6.26
C TYR A 105 -3.25 -7.85 -7.45
N GLN A 106 -2.11 -8.26 -8.02
CA GLN A 106 -1.54 -7.60 -9.19
C GLN A 106 -2.47 -7.72 -10.42
N ILE A 107 -3.04 -8.90 -10.67
CA ILE A 107 -4.02 -9.12 -11.73
C ILE A 107 -5.23 -8.22 -11.51
N LEU A 108 -5.80 -8.23 -10.31
CA LEU A 108 -6.97 -7.41 -9.99
C LEU A 108 -6.70 -5.92 -10.18
N LEU A 109 -5.52 -5.41 -9.82
CA LEU A 109 -5.17 -4.01 -10.04
C LEU A 109 -4.95 -3.68 -11.52
N ASN A 110 -4.43 -4.63 -12.30
CA ASN A 110 -4.21 -4.45 -13.74
C ASN A 110 -5.52 -4.49 -14.54
N ASP A 111 -6.48 -5.33 -14.16
CA ASP A 111 -7.83 -5.39 -14.77
C ASP A 111 -8.60 -4.07 -14.59
N LEU A 112 -8.10 -3.21 -13.72
CA LEU A 112 -8.69 -1.92 -13.42
C LEU A 112 -8.05 -0.76 -14.20
N LEU A 113 -6.97 -1.00 -14.95
CA LEU A 113 -6.31 -0.01 -15.82
C LEU A 113 -6.99 0.07 -17.20
#